data_AF-A0A6L3N6F4-F1
#
_entry.id   AF-A0A6L3N6F4-F1
#
_cell.length_a   1.000
_cell.length_b   1.000
_cell.length_c   1.000
_cell.angle_alpha   90.00
_cell.angle_beta   90.00
_cell.angle_gamma   90.00
#
_symmetry.space_group_name_H-M   'P 1'
#
loop_
_entity.id
_entity.type
_entity.pdbx_description
1 polymer ?
#
loop_
_entity_poly.entity_id
_entity_poly.type
_entity_poly.pdbx_seq_one_letter_code
_entity_poly.pdbx_strand_id
1 'polypeptide(L)'
;MSAEFRIGQAVPRHQVGWGDTVLKHASRAALALAAFACFWLFVLPVIVVALSSVSTQWSGTILPAGYSLRWFERLGSPEYDALLTSLEIGFGVSAIGTILGLWLALALEGRDRRGLGAVVDALVMVPNGVPSVVLGLAVLIAYHQKPLDLSSSAAIVVLVQLALILPFCYRCAAAALRPELTVLREAAASLGAPPAMVLRRVLLPQLVP
;
A
#
# COMPACT_ATOMS: atom_id res chain seq x y z
N MET A 1 44.76 21.94 -47.62
CA MET A 1 43.73 23.00 -47.66
C MET A 1 42.47 22.45 -47.02
N SER A 2 41.90 22.94 -45.94
CA SER A 2 42.29 23.84 -44.85
C SER A 2 41.10 23.76 -43.90
N ALA A 3 41.37 23.38 -42.66
CA ALA A 3 40.37 23.34 -41.60
C ALA A 3 39.93 24.77 -41.28
N GLU A 4 38.62 25.06 -41.36
CA GLU A 4 38.06 26.24 -40.70
C GLU A 4 37.09 25.78 -39.61
N PHE A 5 37.69 25.54 -38.45
CA PHE A 5 37.00 25.38 -37.18
C PHE A 5 36.47 26.76 -36.77
N ARG A 6 35.16 27.01 -36.96
CA ARG A 6 34.48 28.25 -36.54
C ARG A 6 34.47 28.38 -35.02
N ILE A 7 35.53 28.96 -34.46
CA ILE A 7 35.57 29.47 -33.10
C ILE A 7 34.76 30.78 -33.10
N GLY A 8 33.58 30.81 -32.45
CA GLY A 8 32.90 32.09 -32.19
C GLY A 8 31.37 32.13 -32.15
N GLN A 9 30.65 31.01 -32.18
CA GLN A 9 29.22 31.05 -31.86
C GLN A 9 29.07 31.28 -30.36
N ALA A 10 28.89 32.55 -29.96
CA ALA A 10 28.58 32.92 -28.59
C ALA A 10 27.29 32.18 -28.17
N VAL A 11 27.40 31.29 -27.19
CA VAL A 11 26.25 30.67 -26.53
C VAL A 11 25.35 31.82 -26.06
N PRO A 12 24.08 31.91 -26.50
CA PRO A 12 23.19 32.95 -26.04
C PRO A 12 23.06 32.82 -24.53
N ARG A 13 23.66 33.76 -23.78
CA ARG A 13 23.44 33.88 -22.34
C ARG A 13 21.96 34.19 -22.18
N HIS A 14 21.18 33.19 -21.77
CA HIS A 14 19.82 33.37 -21.32
C HIS A 14 19.83 34.44 -20.22
N GLN A 15 19.54 35.70 -20.57
CA GLN A 15 19.44 36.76 -19.60
C GLN A 15 18.24 36.42 -18.73
N VAL A 16 18.49 36.06 -17.47
CA VAL A 16 17.44 35.75 -16.49
C VAL A 16 16.61 37.03 -16.36
N GLY A 17 15.45 37.04 -17.01
CA GLY A 17 14.56 38.18 -16.99
C GLY A 17 14.02 38.33 -15.58
N TRP A 18 13.84 39.57 -15.10
CA TRP A 18 13.25 39.83 -13.79
C TRP A 18 11.89 39.11 -13.60
N GLY A 19 11.16 38.82 -14.69
CA GLY A 19 9.95 38.00 -14.70
C GLY A 19 10.16 36.53 -14.29
N ASP A 20 11.29 35.91 -14.65
CA ASP A 20 11.56 34.50 -14.33
C ASP A 20 11.76 34.30 -12.82
N THR A 21 12.35 35.29 -12.15
CA THR A 21 12.54 35.24 -10.71
C THR A 21 11.21 35.42 -9.98
N VAL A 22 10.33 36.33 -10.43
CA VAL A 22 8.99 36.51 -9.83
C VAL A 22 8.11 35.28 -10.04
N LEU A 23 8.13 34.69 -11.24
CA LEU A 23 7.40 33.45 -11.55
C LEU A 23 7.89 32.26 -10.71
N LYS A 24 9.21 32.15 -10.48
CA LYS A 24 9.79 31.13 -9.58
C LYS A 24 9.38 31.31 -8.12
N HIS A 25 9.33 32.54 -7.61
CA HIS A 25 8.89 32.80 -6.23
C HIS A 25 7.38 32.57 -6.05
N ALA A 26 6.57 33.00 -7.02
CA ALA A 26 5.13 32.73 -7.03
C ALA A 26 4.84 31.22 -7.09
N SER A 27 5.58 30.47 -7.91
CA SER A 27 5.48 29.01 -7.99
C SER A 27 5.90 28.33 -6.68
N ARG A 28 7.00 28.76 -6.04
CA ARG A 28 7.43 28.22 -4.75
C ARG A 28 6.44 28.54 -3.62
N ALA A 29 5.86 29.73 -3.61
CA ALA A 29 4.84 30.11 -2.64
C ALA A 29 3.55 29.29 -2.84
N ALA A 30 3.12 29.08 -4.10
CA ALA A 30 1.97 28.22 -4.40
C ALA A 30 2.22 26.77 -3.99
N LEU A 31 3.41 26.22 -4.25
CA LEU A 31 3.81 24.88 -3.80
C LEU A 31 3.86 24.79 -2.28
N ALA A 32 4.39 25.79 -1.59
CA ALA A 32 4.44 25.84 -0.13
C ALA A 32 3.04 25.90 0.48
N LEU A 33 2.14 26.71 -0.10
CA LEU A 33 0.75 26.79 0.34
C LEU A 33 0.01 25.47 0.09
N ALA A 34 0.21 24.84 -1.07
CA ALA A 34 -0.37 23.54 -1.39
C ALA A 34 0.15 22.46 -0.43
N ALA A 35 1.46 22.43 -0.15
CA ALA A 35 2.05 21.51 0.81
C ALA A 35 1.51 21.73 2.23
N PHE A 36 1.37 22.99 2.65
CA PHE A 36 0.78 23.36 3.93
C PHE A 36 -0.69 22.93 4.03
N ALA A 37 -1.48 23.18 2.99
CA ALA A 37 -2.88 22.76 2.92
C ALA A 37 -3.01 21.24 2.97
N CYS A 38 -2.21 20.51 2.20
CA CYS A 38 -2.17 19.04 2.24
C CYS A 38 -1.76 18.53 3.62
N PHE A 39 -0.72 19.12 4.24
CA PHE A 39 -0.29 18.72 5.57
C PHE A 39 -1.42 18.85 6.59
N TRP A 40 -2.08 20.01 6.65
CA TRP A 40 -3.17 20.23 7.60
C TRP A 40 -4.43 19.44 7.27
N LEU A 41 -4.71 19.16 5.99
CA LEU A 41 -5.82 18.29 5.58
C LEU A 41 -5.72 16.89 6.20
N PHE A 42 -4.50 16.33 6.32
CA PHE A 42 -4.29 15.01 6.93
C PHE A 42 -4.06 15.06 8.44
N VAL A 43 -3.38 16.10 8.93
CA VAL A 43 -3.02 16.20 10.36
C VAL A 43 -4.20 16.65 11.21
N LEU A 44 -5.06 17.54 10.70
CA LEU A 44 -6.18 18.09 11.47
C LEU A 44 -7.18 17.01 11.93
N PRO A 45 -7.62 16.05 11.09
CA PRO A 45 -8.48 14.94 11.54
C PRO A 45 -7.85 14.10 12.65
N VAL A 46 -6.53 13.84 12.58
CA VAL A 46 -5.81 13.08 13.62
C VAL A 46 -5.79 13.85 14.94
N ILE A 47 -5.55 15.17 14.89
CA ILE A 47 -5.63 16.04 16.07
C ILE A 47 -7.05 16.04 16.65
N VAL A 48 -8.09 16.12 15.81
CA VAL A 48 -9.48 16.08 16.25
C VAL A 48 -9.80 14.76 16.94
N VAL A 49 -9.39 13.62 16.39
CA VAL A 49 -9.57 12.30 17.04
C VAL A 49 -8.81 12.23 18.37
N ALA A 50 -7.57 12.72 18.42
CA ALA A 50 -6.77 12.74 19.64
C ALA A 50 -7.42 13.61 20.74
N LEU A 51 -7.86 14.82 20.40
CA LEU A 51 -8.59 15.70 21.30
C LEU A 51 -9.94 15.09 21.72
N SER A 52 -10.61 14.37 20.81
CA SER A 52 -11.88 13.71 21.11
C SER A 52 -11.71 12.59 22.14
N SER A 53 -10.57 11.88 22.11
CA SER A 53 -10.29 10.80 23.06
C SER A 53 -10.17 11.26 24.52
N VAL A 54 -9.84 12.53 24.74
CA VAL A 54 -9.75 13.17 26.06
C VAL A 54 -10.91 14.13 26.34
N SER A 55 -11.93 14.18 25.49
CA SER A 55 -13.05 15.13 25.64
C SER A 55 -14.18 14.57 26.52
N THR A 56 -14.77 15.44 27.35
CA THR A 56 -15.99 15.12 28.14
C THR A 56 -17.24 15.13 27.28
N GLN A 57 -17.37 16.09 26.38
CA GLN A 57 -18.47 16.15 25.42
C GLN A 57 -18.02 17.05 24.28
N TRP A 58 -18.16 16.56 23.06
CA TRP A 58 -17.84 17.32 21.86
C TRP A 58 -18.95 17.10 20.85
N SER A 59 -19.94 17.99 20.88
CA SER A 59 -21.12 17.93 20.02
C SER A 59 -21.44 19.33 19.51
N GLY A 60 -21.29 19.57 18.21
CA GLY A 60 -21.72 20.81 17.56
C GLY A 60 -20.83 22.05 17.79
N THR A 61 -19.67 21.90 18.44
CA THR A 61 -18.72 23.00 18.73
C THR A 61 -17.36 22.77 18.07
N ILE A 62 -16.59 23.84 17.83
CA ILE A 62 -15.23 23.76 17.26
C ILE A 62 -14.22 23.20 18.28
N LEU A 63 -14.46 23.39 19.58
CA LEU A 63 -13.62 22.91 20.68
C LEU A 63 -14.43 22.04 21.66
N PRO A 64 -13.80 21.06 22.33
CA PRO A 64 -14.44 20.24 23.34
C PRO A 64 -14.86 21.08 24.55
N ALA A 65 -15.98 20.71 25.19
CA ALA A 65 -16.52 21.43 26.35
C ALA A 65 -15.65 21.29 27.62
N GLY A 66 -14.81 20.27 27.67
CA GLY A 66 -13.87 20.01 28.75
C GLY A 66 -13.03 18.76 28.49
N TYR A 67 -12.00 18.55 29.31
CA TYR A 67 -11.08 17.42 29.19
C TYR A 67 -11.27 16.42 30.35
N SER A 68 -11.25 15.12 30.05
CA SER A 68 -11.40 14.03 31.00
C SER A 68 -10.78 12.74 30.46
N LEU A 69 -10.21 11.94 31.37
CA LEU A 69 -9.66 10.62 31.08
C LEU A 69 -10.70 9.48 31.22
N ARG A 70 -11.99 9.80 31.35
CA ARG A 70 -13.06 8.81 31.57
C ARG A 70 -13.09 7.65 30.56
N TRP A 71 -12.66 7.89 29.33
CA TRP A 71 -12.65 6.88 28.29
C TRP A 71 -11.54 5.86 28.54
N PHE A 72 -10.39 6.33 29.04
CA PHE A 72 -9.27 5.49 29.45
C PHE A 72 -9.56 4.70 30.73
N GLU A 73 -10.24 5.33 31.70
CA GLU A 73 -10.69 4.65 32.93
C GLU A 73 -11.71 3.53 32.68
N ARG A 74 -12.45 3.62 31.57
CA ARG A 74 -13.43 2.61 31.15
C ARG A 74 -12.84 1.48 30.32
N LEU A 75 -11.56 1.52 29.95
CA LEU A 75 -10.94 0.38 29.26
C LEU A 75 -10.95 -0.84 30.19
N GLY A 76 -11.69 -1.86 29.79
CA GLY A 76 -11.77 -3.15 30.47
C GLY A 76 -11.28 -4.29 29.60
N SER A 77 -11.47 -5.52 30.09
CA SER A 77 -11.09 -6.72 29.34
C SER A 77 -11.73 -6.83 27.95
N PRO A 78 -13.00 -6.46 27.70
CA PRO A 78 -13.59 -6.61 26.36
C PRO A 78 -12.90 -5.75 25.30
N GLU A 79 -12.47 -4.54 25.64
CA GLU A 79 -11.76 -3.64 24.72
C GLU A 79 -10.36 -4.17 24.41
N TYR A 80 -9.66 -4.74 25.39
CA TYR A 80 -8.36 -5.37 25.17
C TYR A 80 -8.47 -6.65 24.34
N ASP A 81 -9.48 -7.49 24.58
CA ASP A 81 -9.72 -8.70 23.80
C ASP A 81 -10.06 -8.37 22.34
N ALA A 82 -10.86 -7.32 22.11
CA ALA A 82 -11.15 -6.82 20.76
C ALA A 82 -9.89 -6.25 20.07
N LEU A 83 -9.03 -5.55 20.80
CA LEU A 83 -7.75 -5.06 20.30
C LEU A 83 -6.84 -6.23 19.89
N LEU A 84 -6.68 -7.22 20.76
CA LEU A 84 -5.86 -8.41 20.48
C LEU A 84 -6.39 -9.19 19.28
N THR A 85 -7.69 -9.44 19.22
CA THR A 85 -8.33 -10.12 18.08
C THR A 85 -8.08 -9.35 16.77
N SER A 86 -8.19 -8.02 16.81
CA SER A 86 -7.93 -7.17 15.64
C SER A 86 -6.47 -7.23 15.19
N LEU A 87 -5.53 -7.24 16.14
CA LEU A 87 -4.11 -7.38 15.86
C LEU A 87 -3.78 -8.76 15.29
N GLU A 88 -4.28 -9.83 15.91
CA GLU A 88 -4.06 -11.20 15.46
C GLU A 88 -4.57 -11.42 14.04
N ILE A 89 -5.81 -11.00 13.75
CA ILE A 89 -6.40 -11.09 12.41
C ILE A 89 -5.61 -10.20 11.44
N GLY A 90 -5.29 -8.96 11.82
CA GLY A 90 -4.57 -8.02 10.95
C GLY A 90 -3.18 -8.53 10.56
N PHE A 91 -2.39 -8.96 11.53
CA PHE A 91 -1.07 -9.55 11.29
C PHE A 91 -1.16 -10.87 10.54
N GLY A 92 -2.09 -11.75 10.92
CA GLY A 92 -2.28 -13.05 10.26
C GLY A 92 -2.63 -12.89 8.78
N VAL A 93 -3.60 -12.03 8.47
CA VAL A 93 -4.01 -11.76 7.08
C VAL A 93 -2.91 -11.06 6.29
N SER A 94 -2.20 -10.10 6.90
CA SER A 94 -1.07 -9.43 6.24
C SER A 94 0.06 -10.41 5.89
N ALA A 95 0.44 -11.29 6.82
CA ALA A 95 1.46 -12.29 6.61
C ALA A 95 1.05 -13.30 5.52
N ILE A 96 -0.16 -13.87 5.62
CA ILE A 96 -0.68 -14.83 4.65
C ILE A 96 -0.83 -14.17 3.27
N GLY A 97 -1.41 -12.97 3.22
CA GLY A 97 -1.59 -12.19 1.99
C GLY A 97 -0.28 -11.85 1.30
N THR A 98 0.75 -11.48 2.07
CA THR A 98 2.09 -11.21 1.55
C THR A 98 2.73 -12.46 0.97
N ILE A 99 2.65 -13.60 1.68
CA ILE A 99 3.18 -14.88 1.21
C ILE A 99 2.46 -15.30 -0.08
N LEU A 100 1.12 -15.32 -0.09
CA LEU A 100 0.34 -15.72 -1.25
C LEU A 100 0.53 -14.76 -2.44
N GLY A 101 0.56 -13.46 -2.18
CA GLY A 101 0.80 -12.44 -3.19
C GLY A 101 2.19 -12.57 -3.82
N LEU A 102 3.22 -12.85 -3.02
CA LEU A 102 4.57 -13.10 -3.52
C LEU A 102 4.65 -14.38 -4.35
N TRP A 103 4.06 -15.48 -3.87
CA TRP A 103 4.01 -16.73 -4.64
C TRP A 103 3.27 -16.56 -5.97
N LEU A 104 2.17 -15.82 -5.96
CA LEU A 104 1.42 -15.50 -7.16
C LEU A 104 2.23 -14.61 -8.12
N ALA A 105 2.94 -13.61 -7.60
CA ALA A 105 3.84 -12.77 -8.39
C ALA A 105 4.94 -13.59 -9.07
N LEU A 106 5.61 -14.47 -8.32
CA LEU A 106 6.62 -15.39 -8.85
C LEU A 106 6.04 -16.37 -9.88
N ALA A 107 4.82 -16.87 -9.65
CA ALA A 107 4.16 -17.81 -10.56
C ALA A 107 3.70 -17.16 -11.89
N LEU A 108 3.50 -15.84 -11.88
CA LEU A 108 3.16 -15.04 -13.06
C LEU A 108 4.39 -14.33 -13.66
N GLU A 109 5.54 -14.35 -12.98
CA GLU A 109 6.79 -13.78 -13.46
C GLU A 109 7.19 -14.44 -14.78
N GLY A 110 7.48 -13.64 -15.80
CA GLY A 110 7.87 -14.12 -17.13
C GLY A 110 6.74 -14.72 -17.97
N ARG A 111 5.49 -14.80 -17.46
CA ARG A 111 4.33 -15.06 -18.33
C ARG A 111 3.99 -13.81 -19.10
N ASP A 112 3.80 -13.97 -20.40
CA ASP A 112 3.37 -12.88 -21.26
C ASP A 112 2.03 -12.32 -20.77
N ARG A 113 1.79 -11.01 -20.94
CA ARG A 113 0.50 -10.35 -20.61
C ARG A 113 -0.64 -10.77 -21.56
N ARG A 114 -0.57 -11.98 -22.11
CA ARG A 114 -1.48 -12.54 -23.11
C ARG A 114 -1.89 -13.95 -22.66
N GLY A 115 -3.13 -14.33 -22.98
CA GLY A 115 -3.68 -15.64 -22.62
C GLY A 115 -3.85 -15.82 -21.11
N LEU A 116 -3.37 -16.95 -20.59
CA LEU A 116 -3.60 -17.37 -19.20
C LEU A 116 -3.06 -16.38 -18.15
N GLY A 117 -1.93 -15.72 -18.42
CA GLY A 117 -1.35 -14.73 -17.49
C GLY A 117 -2.26 -13.52 -17.28
N ALA A 118 -2.86 -13.02 -18.36
CA ALA A 118 -3.80 -11.90 -18.31
C ALA A 118 -5.12 -12.27 -17.62
N VAL A 119 -5.60 -13.51 -17.82
CA VAL A 119 -6.82 -14.00 -17.16
C VAL A 119 -6.60 -14.13 -15.66
N VAL A 120 -5.48 -14.69 -15.22
CA VAL A 120 -5.17 -14.83 -13.78
C VAL A 120 -4.98 -13.45 -13.14
N ASP A 121 -4.25 -12.54 -13.79
CA ASP A 121 -4.10 -11.16 -13.29
C ASP A 121 -5.46 -10.46 -13.15
N ALA A 122 -6.32 -10.57 -14.17
CA ALA A 122 -7.69 -10.03 -14.10
C ALA A 122 -8.50 -10.64 -12.94
N LEU A 123 -8.47 -11.97 -12.77
CA LEU A 123 -9.17 -12.67 -11.69
C LEU A 123 -8.71 -12.22 -10.31
N VAL A 124 -7.39 -12.05 -10.13
CA VAL A 124 -6.81 -11.59 -8.87
C VAL A 124 -7.21 -10.15 -8.60
N MET A 125 -7.40 -9.33 -9.64
CA MET A 125 -7.83 -7.93 -9.48
C MET A 125 -9.34 -7.76 -9.26
N VAL A 126 -10.17 -8.78 -9.49
CA VAL A 126 -11.64 -8.71 -9.34
C VAL A 126 -12.09 -8.08 -8.00
N PRO A 127 -11.52 -8.45 -6.84
CA PRO A 127 -11.97 -7.93 -5.55
C PRO A 127 -11.83 -6.41 -5.41
N ASN A 128 -10.87 -5.77 -6.09
CA ASN A 128 -10.70 -4.31 -6.04
C ASN A 128 -11.86 -3.53 -6.67
N GLY A 129 -12.59 -4.15 -7.60
CA GLY A 129 -13.77 -3.54 -8.22
C GLY A 129 -15.03 -3.67 -7.37
N VAL A 130 -15.01 -4.52 -6.34
CA VAL A 130 -16.17 -4.81 -5.49
C VAL A 130 -16.06 -3.99 -4.20
N PRO A 131 -17.12 -3.26 -3.80
CA PRO A 131 -17.13 -2.58 -2.51
C PRO A 131 -16.92 -3.58 -1.36
N SER A 132 -16.07 -3.25 -0.40
CA SER A 132 -15.71 -4.16 0.71
C SER A 132 -16.93 -4.66 1.51
N VAL A 133 -17.92 -3.79 1.70
CA VAL A 133 -19.18 -4.14 2.38
C VAL A 133 -19.96 -5.20 1.61
N VAL A 134 -20.00 -5.11 0.28
CA VAL A 134 -20.68 -6.09 -0.59
C VAL A 134 -19.98 -7.43 -0.51
N LEU A 135 -18.63 -7.43 -0.55
CA LEU A 135 -17.84 -8.66 -0.42
C LEU A 135 -18.08 -9.34 0.94
N GLY A 136 -18.07 -8.56 2.03
CA GLY A 136 -18.34 -9.06 3.37
C GLY A 136 -19.73 -9.69 3.50
N LEU A 137 -20.76 -9.01 2.99
CA LEU A 137 -22.12 -9.53 3.00
C LEU A 137 -22.26 -10.79 2.11
N ALA A 138 -21.62 -10.82 0.94
CA ALA A 138 -21.66 -11.96 0.04
C ALA A 138 -21.04 -13.21 0.68
N VAL A 139 -19.88 -13.08 1.33
CA VAL A 139 -19.23 -14.18 2.07
C VAL A 139 -20.09 -14.60 3.26
N LEU A 140 -20.66 -13.65 4.01
CA LEU A 140 -21.56 -13.99 5.12
C LEU A 140 -22.75 -14.82 4.61
N ILE A 141 -23.47 -14.34 3.60
CA ILE A 141 -24.62 -15.07 3.03
C ILE A 141 -24.21 -16.45 2.50
N ALA A 142 -23.05 -16.55 1.85
CA ALA A 142 -22.54 -17.81 1.32
C ALA A 142 -22.21 -18.85 2.40
N TYR A 143 -21.76 -18.40 3.59
CA TYR A 143 -21.32 -19.27 4.68
C TYR A 143 -22.23 -19.18 5.93
N HIS A 144 -23.47 -18.71 5.76
CA HIS A 144 -24.45 -18.61 6.86
C HIS A 144 -25.27 -19.89 7.07
N GLN A 145 -25.14 -20.88 6.19
CA GLN A 145 -25.90 -22.13 6.29
C GLN A 145 -24.99 -23.34 6.14
N LYS A 146 -25.45 -24.49 6.66
CA LYS A 146 -24.77 -25.78 6.53
C LYS A 146 -24.52 -26.10 5.04
N PRO A 147 -23.40 -26.77 4.67
CA PRO A 147 -22.56 -27.65 5.51
C PRO A 147 -21.44 -26.96 6.30
N LEU A 148 -21.07 -25.72 5.97
CA LEU A 148 -20.02 -24.96 6.64
C LEU A 148 -20.59 -23.62 7.13
N ASP A 149 -21.05 -23.60 8.38
CA ASP A 149 -21.48 -22.37 9.04
C ASP A 149 -20.27 -21.68 9.69
N LEU A 150 -19.84 -20.59 9.08
CA LEU A 150 -18.73 -19.77 9.57
C LEU A 150 -19.20 -18.42 10.11
N SER A 151 -20.53 -18.19 10.21
CA SER A 151 -21.14 -16.90 10.54
C SER A 151 -20.62 -16.28 11.83
N SER A 152 -20.36 -17.12 12.83
CA SER A 152 -19.91 -16.73 14.17
C SER A 152 -18.38 -16.78 14.33
N SER A 153 -17.64 -17.15 13.28
CA SER A 153 -16.19 -17.36 13.33
C SER A 153 -15.41 -16.19 12.73
N ALA A 154 -14.26 -15.90 13.33
CA ALA A 154 -13.27 -14.97 12.78
C ALA A 154 -12.79 -15.36 11.37
N ALA A 155 -13.00 -16.62 10.95
CA ALA A 155 -12.64 -17.11 9.63
C ALA A 155 -13.29 -16.30 8.48
N ILE A 156 -14.54 -15.83 8.63
CA ILE A 156 -15.17 -15.00 7.59
C ILE A 156 -14.41 -13.70 7.41
N VAL A 157 -14.02 -13.06 8.52
CA VAL A 157 -13.26 -11.81 8.50
C VAL A 157 -11.90 -12.03 7.82
N VAL A 158 -11.21 -13.13 8.17
CA VAL A 158 -9.93 -13.50 7.56
C VAL A 158 -10.08 -13.72 6.05
N LEU A 159 -11.11 -14.45 5.60
CA LEU A 159 -11.33 -14.74 4.18
C LEU A 159 -11.63 -13.46 3.39
N VAL A 160 -12.52 -12.61 3.90
CA VAL A 160 -12.89 -11.34 3.25
C VAL A 160 -11.67 -10.43 3.18
N GLN A 161 -10.95 -10.25 4.29
CA GLN A 161 -9.79 -9.38 4.35
C GLN A 161 -8.65 -9.90 3.46
N LEU A 162 -8.46 -11.23 3.40
CA LEU A 162 -7.46 -11.84 2.54
C LEU A 162 -7.80 -11.60 1.05
N ALA A 163 -9.06 -11.77 0.66
CA ALA A 163 -9.50 -11.49 -0.70
C ALA A 163 -9.30 -10.01 -1.10
N LEU A 164 -9.48 -9.08 -0.16
CA LEU A 164 -9.28 -7.64 -0.39
C LEU A 164 -7.80 -7.25 -0.46
N ILE A 165 -6.94 -7.86 0.36
CA ILE A 165 -5.51 -7.47 0.43
C ILE A 165 -4.64 -8.21 -0.59
N LEU A 166 -5.02 -9.42 -1.00
CA LEU A 166 -4.24 -10.23 -1.95
C LEU A 166 -3.88 -9.48 -3.25
N PRO A 167 -4.78 -8.72 -3.90
CA PRO A 167 -4.44 -7.94 -5.10
C PRO A 167 -3.34 -6.92 -4.83
N PHE A 168 -3.40 -6.25 -3.67
CA PHE A 168 -2.41 -5.28 -3.24
C PHE A 168 -1.05 -5.94 -2.98
N CYS A 169 -1.03 -7.02 -2.19
CA CYS A 169 0.19 -7.79 -1.91
C CYS A 169 0.84 -8.32 -3.19
N TYR A 170 0.04 -8.86 -4.11
CA TYR A 170 0.49 -9.30 -5.42
C TYR A 170 1.14 -8.17 -6.23
N ARG A 171 0.52 -6.99 -6.31
CA ARG A 171 1.09 -5.86 -7.06
C ARG A 171 2.39 -5.34 -6.45
N CYS A 172 2.45 -5.26 -5.11
CA CYS A 172 3.68 -4.88 -4.42
C CYS A 172 4.82 -5.87 -4.70
N ALA A 173 4.53 -7.17 -4.62
CA ALA A 173 5.52 -8.21 -4.92
C ALA A 173 5.94 -8.21 -6.39
N ALA A 174 4.99 -8.08 -7.33
CA ALA A 174 5.28 -8.01 -8.76
C ALA A 174 6.11 -6.76 -9.11
N ALA A 175 5.87 -5.62 -8.46
CA ALA A 175 6.69 -4.42 -8.62
C ALA A 175 8.10 -4.56 -8.03
N ALA A 176 8.26 -5.41 -7.01
CA ALA A 176 9.56 -5.70 -6.40
C ALA A 176 10.41 -6.67 -7.26
N LEU A 177 9.78 -7.50 -8.10
CA LEU A 177 10.45 -8.39 -9.06
C LEU A 177 10.97 -7.61 -10.28
N ARG A 178 12.12 -6.96 -10.11
CA ARG A 178 12.76 -6.17 -11.16
C ARG A 178 13.49 -7.06 -12.18
N PRO A 179 13.69 -6.60 -13.43
CA PRO A 179 14.39 -7.38 -14.47
C PRO A 179 15.79 -7.85 -14.06
N GLU A 180 16.50 -7.07 -13.22
CA GLU A 180 17.83 -7.44 -12.73
C GLU A 180 17.81 -8.71 -11.86
N LEU A 181 16.72 -8.92 -11.10
CA LEU A 181 16.54 -10.11 -10.27
C LEU A 181 16.33 -11.35 -11.14
N THR A 182 15.68 -11.21 -12.29
CA THR A 182 15.54 -12.31 -13.25
C THR A 182 16.91 -12.76 -13.77
N VAL A 183 17.81 -11.81 -14.08
CA VAL A 183 19.20 -12.12 -14.50
C VAL A 183 19.98 -12.84 -13.40
N LEU A 184 19.87 -12.38 -12.14
CA LEU A 184 20.51 -13.04 -10.99
C LEU A 184 19.96 -14.46 -10.76
N ARG A 185 18.65 -14.64 -10.92
CA ARG A 185 17.97 -15.94 -10.82
C ARG A 185 18.49 -16.92 -11.87
N GLU A 186 18.62 -16.47 -13.12
CA GLU A 186 19.14 -17.27 -14.23
C GLU A 186 20.63 -17.61 -14.04
N ALA A 187 21.45 -16.65 -13.63
CA ALA A 187 22.87 -16.88 -13.34
C ALA A 187 23.07 -17.92 -12.23
N ALA A 188 22.29 -17.84 -11.15
CA ALA A 188 22.33 -18.83 -10.06
C ALA A 188 21.89 -20.22 -10.54
N ALA A 189 20.84 -20.29 -11.37
CA ALA A 189 20.38 -21.56 -11.95
C ALA A 189 21.42 -22.18 -12.90
N SER A 190 22.13 -21.37 -13.70
CA SER A 190 23.21 -21.83 -14.58
C SER A 190 24.41 -22.39 -13.80
N LEU A 191 24.64 -21.94 -12.57
CA LEU A 191 25.64 -22.51 -11.65
C LEU A 191 25.16 -23.79 -10.94
N GLY A 192 23.97 -24.30 -11.27
CA GLY A 192 23.40 -25.53 -10.72
C GLY A 192 22.66 -25.35 -9.39
N ALA A 193 22.36 -24.11 -8.97
CA ALA A 193 21.62 -23.89 -7.74
C ALA A 193 20.14 -24.35 -7.87
N PRO A 194 19.61 -25.16 -6.93
CA PRO A 194 18.22 -25.61 -6.99
C PRO A 194 17.25 -24.45 -6.74
N PRO A 195 16.00 -24.51 -7.27
CA PRO A 195 15.04 -23.38 -7.20
C PRO A 195 14.78 -22.85 -5.78
N ALA A 196 14.71 -23.73 -4.78
CA ALA A 196 14.53 -23.33 -3.38
C ALA A 196 15.74 -22.55 -2.84
N MET A 197 16.94 -22.85 -3.30
CA MET A 197 18.16 -22.13 -2.93
C MET A 197 18.22 -20.77 -3.61
N VAL A 198 17.85 -20.69 -4.89
CA VAL A 198 17.75 -19.42 -5.62
C VAL A 198 16.71 -18.50 -4.97
N LEU A 199 15.54 -19.04 -4.62
CA LEU A 199 14.51 -18.28 -3.90
C LEU A 199 15.02 -17.73 -2.56
N ARG A 200 15.59 -18.59 -1.72
CA ARG A 200 15.96 -18.22 -0.33
C ARG A 200 17.24 -17.40 -0.21
N ARG A 201 18.23 -17.63 -1.08
CA ARG A 201 19.56 -17.00 -0.98
C ARG A 201 19.80 -15.90 -2.00
N VAL A 202 19.03 -15.83 -3.08
CA VAL A 202 19.20 -14.83 -4.13
C VAL A 202 18.01 -13.88 -4.19
N LEU A 203 16.78 -14.39 -4.33
CA LEU A 203 15.60 -13.53 -4.48
C LEU A 203 15.14 -12.88 -3.18
N LEU A 204 14.81 -13.65 -2.15
CA LEU A 204 14.22 -13.12 -0.91
C LEU A 204 15.08 -12.03 -0.25
N PRO A 205 16.42 -12.16 -0.12
CA PRO A 205 17.24 -11.11 0.49
C PRO A 205 17.26 -9.80 -0.30
N GLN A 206 16.98 -9.84 -1.61
CA GLN A 206 16.93 -8.65 -2.47
C GLN A 206 15.55 -8.00 -2.50
N LEU A 207 14.50 -8.74 -2.09
CA LEU A 207 13.14 -8.25 -1.96
C LEU A 207 12.87 -7.58 -0.60
N VAL A 208 13.67 -7.92 0.41
CA VAL A 208 13.66 -7.23 1.70
C VAL A 208 14.40 -5.89 1.53
N PRO A 209 13.79 -4.76 1.94
CA PRO A 209 14.40 -3.42 1.83
C PRO A 209 15.65 -3.25 2.69
#